data_AF-A0ABD5RZ94-F1
#
_entry.id   AF-A0ABD5RZ94-F1
#
_cell.length_a   1.000
_cell.length_b   1.000
_cell.length_c   1.000
_cell.angle_alpha   90.00
_cell.angle_beta   90.00
_cell.angle_gamma   90.00
#
_symmetry.space_group_name_H-M   'P 1'
#
loop_
_entity.id
_entity.type
_entity.pdbx_description
1 polymer ?
#
loop_
_entity_poly.entity_id
_entity_poly.type
_entity_poly.pdbx_seq_one_letter_code
_entity_poly.pdbx_strand_id
1 'polypeptide(L)' 'YAREEDADLVATGTRGRHGENRFLIGSVAERVVRTCPVPVLTVRQLDESEAPARP' A
#
# COMPACT_ATOMS: atom_id res chain seq x y z
N TYR A 1 0.97 -18.11 -1.56
CA TYR A 1 2.35 -17.62 -1.73
C TYR A 1 2.93 -17.00 -0.47
N ALA A 2 2.46 -15.86 0.08
CA ALA A 2 3.22 -15.16 1.14
C ALA A 2 3.71 -16.02 2.34
N ARG A 3 2.88 -16.93 2.88
CA ARG A 3 3.32 -17.90 3.90
C ARG A 3 4.19 -19.04 3.37
N GLU A 4 3.97 -19.46 2.14
CA GLU A 4 4.73 -20.55 1.50
C GLU A 4 6.16 -20.10 1.15
N GLU A 5 6.34 -18.80 0.91
CA GLU A 5 7.63 -18.15 0.65
C GLU A 5 8.33 -17.71 1.95
N ASP A 6 7.81 -18.09 3.13
CA ASP A 6 8.31 -17.64 4.44
C ASP A 6 8.49 -16.11 4.52
N ALA A 7 7.58 -15.35 3.89
CA ALA A 7 7.69 -13.90 3.88
C ALA A 7 7.31 -13.30 5.24
N ASP A 8 8.21 -12.51 5.81
CA ASP A 8 7.95 -11.77 7.05
C ASP A 8 6.90 -10.65 6.88
N LEU A 9 6.76 -10.13 5.65
CA LEU A 9 5.88 -9.00 5.34
C LEU A 9 5.56 -8.90 3.84
N VAL A 10 4.36 -8.41 3.52
CA VAL A 10 3.95 -7.99 2.17
C VAL A 10 3.86 -6.47 2.10
N ALA A 11 4.52 -5.86 1.11
CA ALA A 11 4.37 -4.44 0.81
C ALA A 11 3.43 -4.22 -0.39
N THR A 12 2.50 -3.28 -0.28
CA THR A 12 1.57 -2.95 -1.36
C THR A 12 1.29 -1.45 -1.44
N GLY A 13 1.05 -0.94 -2.65
CA GLY A 13 0.60 0.44 -2.86
C GLY A 13 -0.85 0.61 -2.43
N THR A 14 -1.26 1.80 -2.00
CA THR A 14 -2.65 2.09 -1.64
C THR A 14 -3.55 2.35 -2.85
N ARG A 15 -3.00 2.51 -4.07
CA ARG A 15 -3.76 2.71 -5.32
C ARG A 15 -3.08 2.12 -6.54
N GLY A 16 -3.87 1.93 -7.61
CA GLY A 16 -3.37 1.67 -8.97
C GLY A 16 -3.13 2.94 -9.78
N ARG A 17 -2.80 2.76 -11.07
CA ARG A 17 -2.28 3.79 -12.00
C ARG A 17 -3.21 5.00 -12.30
N HIS A 18 -4.46 4.99 -11.83
CA HIS A 18 -5.52 5.96 -12.19
C HIS A 18 -6.20 6.65 -10.99
N GLY A 19 -5.67 6.52 -9.76
CA GLY A 19 -6.40 6.94 -8.56
C GLY A 19 -6.15 8.38 -8.11
N GLU A 20 -6.96 9.34 -8.60
CA GLU A 20 -6.89 10.79 -8.27
C GLU A 20 -7.56 11.15 -6.91
N ASN A 21 -8.20 10.16 -6.28
CA ASN A 21 -8.53 10.06 -4.87
C ASN A 21 -7.45 10.56 -3.89
N ARG A 22 -7.67 11.34 -2.81
CA ARG A 22 -6.71 11.37 -1.67
C ARG A 22 -7.01 10.37 -0.55
N PHE A 23 -8.21 9.77 -0.55
CA PHE A 23 -8.73 9.03 0.61
C PHE A 23 -9.07 7.54 0.40
N LEU A 24 -8.97 6.98 -0.82
CA LEU A 24 -9.41 5.59 -1.06
C LEU A 24 -8.24 4.58 -1.05
N ILE A 25 -8.36 3.51 -0.27
CA ILE A 25 -7.55 2.30 -0.46
C ILE A 25 -8.06 1.54 -1.69
N GLY A 26 -7.18 1.13 -2.60
CA GLY A 26 -7.55 0.40 -3.80
C GLY A 26 -8.07 -0.99 -3.46
N SER A 27 -9.00 -1.53 -4.27
CA SER A 27 -9.65 -2.83 -4.02
C SER A 27 -8.68 -4.00 -3.85
N VAL A 28 -7.55 -3.98 -4.57
CA VAL A 28 -6.49 -4.99 -4.41
C VAL A 28 -5.82 -4.84 -3.04
N ALA A 29 -5.41 -3.62 -2.69
CA ALA A 29 -4.74 -3.34 -1.42
C ALA A 29 -5.66 -3.62 -0.22
N GLU A 30 -6.93 -3.25 -0.31
CA GLU A 30 -7.96 -3.55 0.69
C GLU A 30 -8.09 -5.06 0.90
N ARG A 31 -8.22 -5.82 -0.19
CA ARG A 31 -8.36 -7.26 -0.11
C ARG A 31 -7.10 -7.92 0.47
N VAL A 32 -5.91 -7.47 0.07
CA VAL A 32 -4.65 -7.94 0.64
C VAL A 32 -4.59 -7.65 2.13
N VAL A 33 -4.83 -6.42 2.57
CA VAL A 33 -4.81 -6.06 4.01
C VAL A 33 -5.79 -6.90 4.82
N ARG A 34 -6.97 -7.20 4.28
CA ARG A 34 -8.01 -7.97 4.99
C ARG A 34 -7.75 -9.47 5.06
N THR A 35 -7.03 -10.03 4.10
CA THR A 35 -6.91 -11.50 3.97
C THR A 35 -5.48 -12.00 4.01
N CYS A 36 -4.47 -11.14 4.04
CA CYS A 36 -3.08 -11.57 4.05
C CYS A 36 -2.77 -12.32 5.35
N PRO A 37 -2.17 -13.52 5.27
CA PRO A 37 -1.83 -14.31 6.44
C PRO A 37 -0.59 -13.82 7.20
N VAL A 38 0.10 -12.81 6.67
CA VAL A 38 1.32 -12.17 7.21
C VAL A 38 1.13 -10.65 7.26
N PRO A 39 1.95 -9.91 8.03
CA PRO A 39 1.87 -8.45 8.11
C PRO A 39 1.86 -7.76 6.74
N VAL A 40 1.07 -6.69 6.61
CA VAL A 40 0.97 -5.90 5.37
C VAL A 40 1.37 -4.45 5.63
N LEU A 41 2.37 -3.98 4.89
CA LEU A 41 2.74 -2.57 4.82
C LEU A 41 2.06 -1.92 3.61
N THR A 42 1.27 -0.89 3.86
CA THR A 42 0.70 -0.07 2.78
C THR A 42 1.53 1.18 2.56
N VAL A 43 1.89 1.43 1.29
CA VAL A 43 2.68 2.58 0.88
C VAL A 43 1.81 3.49 0.02
N ARG A 44 1.78 4.76 0.37
CA ARG A 44 1.10 5.81 -0.40
C ARG A 44 2.17 6.68 -1.05
N GLN A 45 1.96 7.02 -2.32
CA GLN A 45 2.81 7.99 -2.99
C GLN A 45 2.57 9.34 -2.32
N LEU A 46 3.65 10.00 -1.92
CA LEU A 46 3.59 11.38 -1.45
C LEU A 46 3.48 12.26 -2.69
N ASP A 47 2.47 13.11 -2.75
CA ASP A 47 2.42 14.15 -3.76
C ASP A 47 3.55 15.15 -3.48
N GLU A 48 4.22 15.69 -4.52
CA GLU A 48 5.25 16.73 -4.33
C GLU A 48 4.71 17.96 -3.58
N SER A 49 3.41 18.20 -3.64
CA SER A 49 2.73 19.26 -2.88
C SER A 49 2.58 18.98 -1.38
N GLU A 50 2.83 17.74 -0.93
CA GLU A 50 2.77 17.29 0.46
C GLU A 50 4.16 16.88 0.99
N ALA A 51 5.21 16.99 0.15
CA ALA A 51 6.57 16.79 0.59
C ALA A 51 6.93 17.85 1.64
N PRO A 52 7.47 17.47 2.81
CA PRO A 52 7.93 18.43 3.79
C PRO A 52 8.98 19.34 3.12
N ALA A 53 8.86 20.66 3.34
CA ALA A 53 9.83 21.61 2.85
C ALA A 53 11.23 21.12 3.22
N ARG A 54 12.03 20.81 2.20
CA ARG A 54 13.39 20.32 2.37
C ARG A 54 14.17 21.40 3.14
N PRO A 55 14.90 21.07 4.22
CA PRO A 55 15.61 22.07 5.01
C PRO A 55 16.67 22.81 4.16
#